data_AF-A0A349KHR2-F1
#
_entry.id   AF-A0A349KHR2-F1
#
_cell.length_a   1.000
_cell.length_b   1.000
_cell.length_c   1.000
_cell.angle_alpha   90.00
_cell.angle_beta   90.00
_cell.angle_gamma   90.00
#
_symmetry.space_group_name_H-M   'P 1'
#
loop_
_entity.id
_entity.type
_entity.pdbx_description
1 polymer ?
#
loop_
_entity_poly.entity_id
_entity_poly.type
_entity_poly.pdbx_seq_one_letter_code
_entity_poly.pdbx_strand_id
1 'polypeptide(L)'
;MATAVEKSAGCQSCHTTTDSMTMHESPGVILGCTDCHGGDSSIVSSEGDIKNKSLMEQAHVLPSYPDDWHYPHSANPKATYTLLNREAKEFVRFVNPSDLRVAKEACGACHLETVQAAKRSIMATGAMLFGAATYANNILPFKKYILGEAYTPDGEPSAIKGPPLKDADAHWNTHGILPMLYPLPSWETTPPGDIFRVFERGGRNISNLFPETGLPNALGLIQRIEEPGRPDFRQSNRGPGTGGRISVPVLNAHKTRLNDPLMWFLGTNDNPGDYRTSGCGACHVVYANDRDPRHSGPYGEFGHTGKTQTSDPTISRQ
;
A
#
# COMPACT_ATOMS: atom_id res chain seq x y z
N MET A 1 -25.59 -22.73 7.50
CA MET A 1 -25.22 -23.45 6.26
C MET A 1 -26.16 -23.12 5.10
N ALA A 2 -27.44 -23.55 5.09
CA ALA A 2 -28.36 -23.29 3.96
C ALA A 2 -28.46 -21.80 3.54
N THR A 3 -28.63 -20.89 4.49
CA THR A 3 -28.71 -19.44 4.21
C THR A 3 -27.41 -18.86 3.64
N ALA A 4 -26.24 -19.44 3.95
CA ALA A 4 -24.97 -19.00 3.37
C ALA A 4 -24.86 -19.43 1.90
N VAL A 5 -25.35 -20.63 1.58
CA VAL A 5 -25.44 -21.15 0.21
C VAL A 5 -26.40 -20.29 -0.63
N GLU A 6 -27.58 -19.96 -0.08
CA GLU A 6 -28.55 -19.09 -0.76
C GLU A 6 -27.96 -17.72 -1.10
N LYS A 7 -27.23 -17.10 -0.16
CA LYS A 7 -26.55 -15.82 -0.38
C LYS A 7 -25.45 -15.89 -1.44
N SER A 8 -24.87 -17.06 -1.66
CA SER A 8 -23.77 -17.28 -2.61
C SER A 8 -24.22 -17.95 -3.92
N ALA A 9 -25.51 -18.21 -4.11
CA ALA A 9 -26.02 -19.07 -5.16
C ALA A 9 -25.61 -18.61 -6.57
N GLY A 10 -25.72 -17.32 -6.88
CA GLY A 10 -25.28 -16.78 -8.18
C GLY A 10 -23.77 -16.81 -8.37
N CYS A 11 -23.00 -16.59 -7.31
CA CYS A 11 -21.54 -16.75 -7.38
C CYS A 11 -21.18 -18.22 -7.68
N GLN A 12 -21.85 -19.16 -7.02
CA GLN A 12 -21.59 -20.59 -7.12
C GLN A 12 -22.12 -21.24 -8.40
N SER A 13 -23.03 -20.60 -9.14
CA SER A 13 -23.40 -21.09 -10.46
C SER A 13 -22.23 -20.98 -11.45
N CYS A 14 -21.37 -19.98 -11.28
CA CYS A 14 -20.11 -19.85 -12.04
C CYS A 14 -18.96 -20.57 -11.33
N HIS A 15 -18.73 -20.21 -10.06
CA HIS A 15 -17.64 -20.71 -9.21
C HIS A 15 -18.07 -21.98 -8.47
N THR A 16 -18.30 -23.06 -9.23
CA THR A 16 -18.98 -24.28 -8.75
C THR A 16 -18.24 -25.07 -7.68
N THR A 17 -16.92 -24.90 -7.58
CA THR A 17 -16.09 -25.53 -6.54
C THR A 17 -15.17 -24.47 -5.94
N THR A 18 -15.11 -24.42 -4.61
CA THR A 18 -14.26 -23.49 -3.86
C THR A 18 -13.57 -24.20 -2.71
N ASP A 19 -12.42 -23.69 -2.29
CA ASP A 19 -11.61 -24.34 -1.25
C ASP A 19 -12.23 -24.19 0.15
N SER A 20 -13.05 -23.15 0.35
CA SER A 20 -13.90 -22.97 1.53
C SER A 20 -15.18 -22.23 1.18
N MET A 21 -16.32 -22.82 1.55
CA MET A 21 -17.66 -22.35 1.21
C MET A 21 -18.00 -20.95 1.76
N THR A 22 -17.45 -20.59 2.93
CA THR A 22 -17.73 -19.32 3.62
C THR A 22 -16.45 -18.62 4.11
N MET A 23 -15.28 -19.17 3.79
CA MET A 23 -13.98 -18.80 4.32
C MET A 23 -13.84 -18.88 5.85
N HIS A 24 -14.85 -19.42 6.56
CA HIS A 24 -14.85 -19.64 8.00
C HIS A 24 -15.06 -21.12 8.29
N GLU A 25 -14.20 -21.70 9.13
CA GLU A 25 -14.36 -23.09 9.58
C GLU A 25 -15.55 -23.26 10.54
N SER A 26 -15.88 -22.20 11.29
CA SER A 26 -16.96 -22.25 12.27
C SER A 26 -18.33 -22.30 11.59
N PRO A 27 -19.15 -23.34 11.85
CA PRO A 27 -20.46 -23.50 11.22
C PRO A 27 -21.49 -22.45 11.67
N GLY A 28 -21.20 -21.69 12.74
CA GLY A 28 -22.04 -20.61 13.25
C GLY A 28 -21.93 -19.30 12.46
N VAL A 29 -20.95 -19.17 11.57
CA VAL A 29 -20.78 -17.98 10.72
C VAL A 29 -21.58 -18.18 9.43
N ILE A 30 -22.57 -17.31 9.20
CA ILE A 30 -23.48 -17.37 8.05
C ILE A 30 -23.25 -16.16 7.15
N LEU A 31 -22.19 -16.26 6.33
CA LEU A 31 -21.81 -15.24 5.35
C LEU A 31 -21.84 -15.85 3.95
N GLY A 32 -22.28 -15.06 2.96
CA GLY A 32 -22.14 -15.35 1.55
C GLY A 32 -20.90 -14.68 0.93
N CYS A 33 -20.59 -15.00 -0.34
CA CYS A 33 -19.42 -14.43 -1.04
C CYS A 33 -19.44 -12.90 -1.06
N THR A 34 -20.60 -12.31 -1.35
CA THR A 34 -20.80 -10.87 -1.50
C THR A 34 -20.77 -10.11 -0.17
N ASP A 35 -20.95 -10.80 0.96
CA ASP A 35 -20.81 -10.19 2.30
C ASP A 35 -19.36 -9.71 2.52
N CYS A 36 -18.37 -10.39 1.93
CA CYS A 36 -16.96 -9.96 1.97
C CYS A 36 -16.53 -9.21 0.71
N HIS A 37 -16.84 -9.73 -0.48
CA HIS A 37 -16.31 -9.22 -1.75
C HIS A 37 -17.19 -8.15 -2.41
N GLY A 38 -18.47 -8.02 -2.07
CA GLY A 38 -19.43 -7.25 -2.88
C GLY A 38 -19.79 -7.97 -4.19
N GLY A 39 -20.18 -7.22 -5.23
CA GLY A 39 -20.73 -7.78 -6.48
C GLY A 39 -22.22 -8.12 -6.37
N ASP A 40 -22.77 -8.75 -7.42
CA ASP A 40 -24.17 -9.12 -7.51
C ASP A 40 -24.36 -10.65 -7.55
N SER A 41 -24.81 -11.21 -6.41
CA SER A 41 -25.10 -12.64 -6.27
C SER A 41 -26.45 -13.07 -6.85
N SER A 42 -27.24 -12.16 -7.41
CA SER A 42 -28.51 -12.49 -8.07
C SER A 42 -28.33 -12.96 -9.52
N ILE A 43 -27.15 -12.70 -10.10
CA ILE A 43 -26.80 -13.15 -11.45
C ILE A 43 -26.43 -14.62 -11.41
N VAL A 44 -27.14 -15.44 -12.18
CA VAL A 44 -26.97 -16.90 -12.21
C VAL A 44 -26.60 -17.33 -13.62
N SER A 45 -25.59 -18.19 -13.75
CA SER A 45 -25.20 -18.84 -15.00
C SER A 45 -25.89 -20.21 -15.16
N SER A 46 -26.14 -20.58 -16.41
CA SER A 46 -26.57 -21.93 -16.76
C SER A 46 -25.37 -22.83 -17.07
N GLU A 47 -25.58 -24.14 -17.07
CA GLU A 47 -24.55 -25.12 -17.42
C GLU A 47 -24.05 -24.88 -18.86
N GLY A 48 -22.76 -24.54 -19.01
CA GLY A 48 -22.14 -24.12 -20.28
C GLY A 48 -21.81 -22.63 -20.40
N ASP A 49 -22.43 -21.78 -19.57
CA ASP A 49 -22.23 -20.32 -19.59
C ASP A 49 -21.24 -19.81 -18.53
N ILE A 50 -20.55 -20.70 -17.83
CA ILE A 50 -19.62 -20.34 -16.72
C ILE A 50 -18.46 -19.42 -17.15
N LYS A 51 -18.18 -19.30 -18.45
CA LYS A 51 -17.18 -18.38 -19.02
C LYS A 51 -17.82 -17.25 -19.85
N ASN A 52 -19.11 -17.03 -19.71
CA ASN A 52 -19.82 -15.98 -20.43
C ASN A 52 -19.44 -14.60 -19.85
N LYS A 53 -18.70 -13.83 -20.66
CA LYS A 53 -18.19 -12.52 -20.26
C LYS A 53 -19.29 -11.52 -19.89
N SER A 54 -20.45 -11.57 -20.57
CA SER A 54 -21.55 -10.64 -20.29
C SER A 54 -22.20 -10.92 -18.93
N LEU A 55 -22.32 -12.18 -18.52
CA LEU A 55 -22.80 -12.54 -17.18
C LEU A 55 -21.77 -12.14 -16.11
N MET A 56 -20.48 -12.38 -16.40
CA MET A 56 -19.39 -11.95 -15.53
C MET A 56 -19.42 -10.44 -15.29
N GLU A 57 -19.60 -9.63 -16.35
CA GLU A 57 -19.66 -8.17 -16.25
C GLU A 57 -20.88 -7.64 -15.48
N GLN A 58 -21.96 -8.41 -15.41
CA GLN A 58 -23.13 -8.08 -14.59
C GLN A 58 -22.92 -8.47 -13.11
N ALA A 59 -22.25 -9.59 -12.85
CA ALA A 59 -22.05 -10.11 -11.50
C ALA A 59 -20.85 -9.47 -10.77
N HIS A 60 -19.76 -9.22 -11.49
CA HIS A 60 -18.50 -8.72 -10.93
C HIS A 60 -18.52 -7.20 -10.78
N VAL A 61 -17.78 -6.71 -9.79
CA VAL A 61 -17.40 -5.30 -9.79
C VAL A 61 -16.28 -5.11 -10.81
N LEU A 62 -16.47 -4.19 -11.75
CA LEU A 62 -15.50 -3.89 -12.81
C LEU A 62 -14.50 -2.82 -12.37
N PRO A 63 -13.24 -2.87 -12.86
CA PRO A 63 -12.25 -1.85 -12.54
C PRO A 63 -12.62 -0.52 -13.20
N SER A 64 -12.35 0.59 -12.50
CA SER A 64 -12.49 1.94 -13.06
C SER A 64 -11.43 2.24 -14.12
N TYR A 65 -10.31 1.53 -14.08
CA TYR A 65 -9.20 1.64 -15.03
C TYR A 65 -8.90 0.30 -15.73
N PRO A 66 -9.75 -0.16 -16.67
CA PRO A 66 -9.61 -1.48 -17.29
C PRO A 66 -8.24 -1.72 -17.94
N ASP A 67 -7.67 -0.70 -18.60
CA ASP A 67 -6.35 -0.81 -19.25
C ASP A 67 -5.23 -0.97 -18.22
N ASP A 68 -5.23 -0.17 -17.14
CA ASP A 68 -4.22 -0.24 -16.06
C ASP A 68 -4.28 -1.60 -15.33
N TRP A 69 -5.49 -2.18 -15.21
CA TRP A 69 -5.72 -3.50 -14.61
C TRP A 69 -5.55 -4.67 -15.58
N HIS A 70 -5.27 -4.40 -16.86
CA HIS A 70 -5.25 -5.39 -17.94
C HIS A 70 -6.54 -6.23 -18.02
N TYR A 71 -7.70 -5.64 -17.72
CA TYR A 71 -8.97 -6.34 -17.82
C TYR A 71 -9.19 -6.88 -19.24
N PRO A 72 -9.68 -8.13 -19.43
CA PRO A 72 -10.30 -9.01 -18.44
C PRO A 72 -9.34 -10.03 -17.80
N HIS A 73 -8.02 -9.81 -17.83
CA HIS A 73 -7.09 -10.69 -17.16
C HIS A 73 -7.25 -10.59 -15.63
N SER A 74 -7.15 -11.72 -14.93
CA SER A 74 -7.25 -11.79 -13.46
C SER A 74 -5.90 -11.62 -12.75
N ALA A 75 -4.80 -11.52 -13.50
CA ALA A 75 -3.48 -11.33 -12.93
C ALA A 75 -3.29 -9.88 -12.48
N ASN A 76 -2.81 -9.69 -11.26
CA ASN A 76 -2.46 -8.36 -10.77
C ASN A 76 -1.40 -7.71 -11.68
N PRO A 77 -1.55 -6.44 -12.10
CA PRO A 77 -0.53 -5.75 -12.87
C PRO A 77 0.79 -5.62 -12.09
N LYS A 78 1.90 -5.46 -12.82
CA LYS A 78 3.18 -5.09 -12.19
C LYS A 78 3.07 -3.67 -11.61
N ALA A 79 3.76 -3.42 -10.51
CA ALA A 79 3.87 -2.11 -9.88
C ALA A 79 2.51 -1.46 -9.55
N THR A 80 1.56 -2.23 -9.00
CA THR A 80 0.19 -1.80 -8.66
C THR A 80 0.11 -0.70 -7.58
N TYR A 81 1.24 -0.17 -7.10
CA TYR A 81 1.38 0.66 -5.90
C TYR A 81 0.31 1.76 -5.83
N THR A 82 0.30 2.70 -6.77
CA THR A 82 -0.65 3.83 -6.74
C THR A 82 -1.97 3.52 -7.42
N LEU A 83 -2.08 2.39 -8.12
CA LEU A 83 -3.31 2.01 -8.80
C LEU A 83 -4.44 1.75 -7.79
N LEU A 84 -4.14 1.08 -6.67
CA LEU A 84 -5.10 0.86 -5.58
C LEU A 84 -5.64 2.15 -4.96
N ASN A 85 -4.85 3.23 -4.95
CA ASN A 85 -5.29 4.52 -4.43
C ASN A 85 -6.18 5.29 -5.40
N ARG A 86 -6.13 4.95 -6.69
CA ARG A 86 -6.97 5.60 -7.71
C ARG A 86 -8.29 4.85 -7.90
N GLU A 87 -8.28 3.55 -7.62
CA GLU A 87 -9.39 2.65 -7.89
C GLU A 87 -10.55 2.81 -6.90
N ALA A 88 -11.75 2.50 -7.37
CA ALA A 88 -12.95 2.47 -6.55
C ALA A 88 -12.83 1.42 -5.44
N LYS A 89 -13.24 1.79 -4.22
CA LYS A 89 -13.18 0.89 -3.06
C LYS A 89 -13.96 -0.40 -3.28
N GLU A 90 -15.04 -0.36 -4.07
CA GLU A 90 -15.85 -1.52 -4.40
C GLU A 90 -15.03 -2.55 -5.19
N PHE A 91 -14.22 -2.10 -6.16
CA PHE A 91 -13.34 -2.99 -6.91
C PHE A 91 -12.18 -3.49 -6.03
N VAL A 92 -11.58 -2.62 -5.21
CA VAL A 92 -10.54 -3.02 -4.25
C VAL A 92 -11.07 -4.10 -3.29
N ARG A 93 -12.29 -3.94 -2.77
CA ARG A 93 -12.96 -4.94 -1.93
C ARG A 93 -13.24 -6.23 -2.68
N PHE A 94 -13.67 -6.13 -3.93
CA PHE A 94 -13.96 -7.27 -4.78
C PHE A 94 -12.73 -8.15 -4.99
N VAL A 95 -11.57 -7.55 -5.32
CA VAL A 95 -10.33 -8.32 -5.56
C VAL A 95 -9.58 -8.68 -4.27
N ASN A 96 -9.67 -7.85 -3.23
CA ASN A 96 -9.01 -8.08 -1.95
C ASN A 96 -9.82 -7.51 -0.77
N PRO A 97 -10.75 -8.28 -0.18
CA PRO A 97 -11.54 -7.81 0.97
C PRO A 97 -10.68 -7.60 2.24
N SER A 98 -9.43 -8.07 2.25
CA SER A 98 -8.52 -7.90 3.37
C SER A 98 -7.77 -6.56 3.35
N ASP A 99 -7.80 -5.81 2.24
CA ASP A 99 -7.13 -4.51 2.09
C ASP A 99 -7.60 -3.53 3.17
N LEU A 100 -6.66 -2.80 3.79
CA LEU A 100 -6.98 -1.94 4.93
C LEU A 100 -7.96 -0.81 4.56
N ARG A 101 -8.10 -0.41 3.29
CA ARG A 101 -9.11 0.58 2.86
C ARG A 101 -10.53 0.08 3.09
N VAL A 102 -10.76 -1.23 2.97
CA VAL A 102 -12.10 -1.86 2.92
C VAL A 102 -12.32 -2.93 3.99
N ALA A 103 -11.28 -3.38 4.70
CA ALA A 103 -11.35 -4.43 5.71
C ALA A 103 -12.35 -4.16 6.84
N LYS A 104 -12.68 -2.88 7.09
CA LYS A 104 -13.75 -2.52 8.05
C LYS A 104 -15.14 -2.94 7.54
N GLU A 105 -15.38 -2.81 6.24
CA GLU A 105 -16.66 -3.17 5.60
C GLU A 105 -16.76 -4.69 5.40
N ALA A 106 -15.65 -5.37 5.07
CA ALA A 106 -15.63 -6.82 4.87
C ALA A 106 -15.55 -7.62 6.19
N CYS A 107 -14.52 -7.36 7.01
CA CYS A 107 -14.24 -8.14 8.21
C CYS A 107 -14.72 -7.45 9.50
N GLY A 108 -14.87 -6.12 9.46
CA GLY A 108 -15.07 -5.30 10.66
C GLY A 108 -16.41 -5.48 11.36
N ALA A 109 -17.42 -6.11 10.74
CA ALA A 109 -18.65 -6.46 11.45
C ALA A 109 -18.40 -7.43 12.62
N CYS A 110 -17.43 -8.34 12.46
CA CYS A 110 -17.09 -9.37 13.46
C CYS A 110 -15.69 -9.17 14.07
N HIS A 111 -14.76 -8.55 13.34
CA HIS A 111 -13.34 -8.42 13.71
C HIS A 111 -12.87 -6.96 13.80
N LEU A 112 -13.76 -6.03 14.20
CA LEU A 112 -13.45 -4.59 14.21
C LEU A 112 -12.17 -4.27 14.98
N GLU A 113 -11.99 -4.86 16.17
CA GLU A 113 -10.84 -4.61 17.03
C GLU A 113 -9.53 -5.03 16.34
N THR A 114 -9.52 -6.22 15.73
CA THR A 114 -8.37 -6.72 14.96
C THR A 114 -8.06 -5.82 13.77
N VAL A 115 -9.08 -5.40 13.01
CA VAL A 115 -8.91 -4.48 11.87
C VAL A 115 -8.32 -3.14 12.34
N GLN A 116 -8.80 -2.60 13.46
CA GLN A 116 -8.27 -1.37 14.03
C GLN A 116 -6.84 -1.52 14.54
N ALA A 117 -6.50 -2.65 15.15
CA ALA A 117 -5.15 -2.95 15.61
C ALA A 117 -4.18 -3.07 14.42
N ALA A 118 -4.58 -3.78 13.35
CA ALA A 118 -3.79 -3.91 12.12
C ALA A 118 -3.50 -2.54 11.49
N LYS A 119 -4.51 -1.67 11.37
CA LYS A 119 -4.36 -0.29 10.86
C LYS A 119 -3.39 0.55 11.69
N ARG A 120 -3.32 0.34 13.01
CA ARG A 120 -2.44 1.06 13.94
C ARG A 120 -1.05 0.43 14.07
N SER A 121 -0.80 -0.71 13.43
CA SER A 121 0.48 -1.41 13.53
C SER A 121 1.61 -0.66 12.84
N ILE A 122 2.85 -0.95 13.22
CA ILE A 122 4.03 -0.40 12.55
C ILE A 122 4.18 -0.90 11.10
N MET A 123 3.64 -2.09 10.79
CA MET A 123 3.65 -2.67 9.44
C MET A 123 2.66 -1.98 8.50
N ALA A 124 1.60 -1.38 9.04
CA ALA A 124 0.68 -0.54 8.27
C ALA A 124 1.18 0.91 8.19
N THR A 125 1.74 1.44 9.28
CA THR A 125 1.99 2.89 9.40
C THR A 125 3.41 3.31 9.03
N GLY A 126 4.40 2.42 9.10
CA GLY A 126 5.80 2.80 8.92
C GLY A 126 6.29 3.86 9.91
N ALA A 127 5.57 4.11 11.01
CA ALA A 127 5.77 5.28 11.86
C ALA A 127 7.20 5.40 12.42
N MET A 128 7.86 4.26 12.64
CA MET A 128 9.27 4.23 13.07
C MET A 128 10.22 4.81 12.02
N LEU A 129 10.03 4.50 10.74
CA LEU A 129 10.85 5.02 9.63
C LEU A 129 10.70 6.54 9.53
N PHE A 130 9.45 7.02 9.44
CA PHE A 130 9.18 8.44 9.25
C PHE A 130 9.57 9.27 10.48
N GLY A 131 9.31 8.76 11.69
CA GLY A 131 9.74 9.39 12.92
C GLY A 131 11.26 9.47 13.05
N ALA A 132 11.98 8.37 12.80
CA ALA A 132 13.43 8.37 12.85
C ALA A 132 14.05 9.27 11.77
N ALA A 133 13.52 9.22 10.54
CA ALA A 133 13.98 10.07 9.44
C ALA A 133 13.78 11.55 9.76
N THR A 134 12.60 11.95 10.23
CA THR A 134 12.32 13.36 10.54
C THR A 134 13.13 13.88 11.73
N TYR A 135 13.31 13.08 12.79
CA TYR A 135 14.15 13.47 13.92
C TYR A 135 15.64 13.56 13.54
N ALA A 136 16.19 12.53 12.87
CA ALA A 136 17.60 12.50 12.48
C ALA A 136 17.98 13.59 11.44
N ASN A 137 17.00 14.12 10.71
CA ASN A 137 17.19 15.21 9.76
C ASN A 137 16.79 16.59 10.33
N ASN A 138 16.47 16.67 11.62
CA ASN A 138 16.04 17.92 12.28
C ASN A 138 14.80 18.57 11.60
N ILE A 139 13.91 17.76 11.02
CA ILE A 139 12.63 18.21 10.47
C ILE A 139 11.62 18.42 11.61
N LEU A 140 11.58 17.47 12.56
CA LEU A 140 10.78 17.56 13.77
C LEU A 140 11.69 17.51 15.01
N PRO A 141 11.61 18.48 15.94
CA PRO A 141 12.55 18.62 17.04
C PRO A 141 12.20 17.72 18.25
N PHE A 142 11.56 16.57 18.03
CA PHE A 142 11.12 15.68 19.09
C PHE A 142 11.13 14.21 18.67
N LYS A 143 11.28 13.32 19.65
CA LYS A 143 11.23 11.85 19.46
C LYS A 143 9.82 11.27 19.58
N LYS A 144 8.78 12.12 19.59
CA LYS A 144 7.38 11.70 19.47
C LYS A 144 7.08 11.42 18.00
N TYR A 145 7.11 10.16 17.57
CA TYR A 145 6.97 9.80 16.15
C TYR A 145 5.51 9.90 15.68
N ILE A 146 5.08 11.11 15.36
CA ILE A 146 3.69 11.43 15.00
C ILE A 146 3.35 11.25 13.53
N LEU A 147 4.31 10.83 12.69
CA LEU A 147 4.12 10.68 11.25
C LEU A 147 4.00 9.20 10.89
N GLY A 148 3.10 8.90 9.97
CA GLY A 148 2.87 7.55 9.48
C GLY A 148 2.07 7.55 8.17
N GLU A 149 1.94 6.38 7.58
CA GLU A 149 1.18 6.16 6.36
C GLU A 149 -0.18 5.52 6.66
N ALA A 150 -1.22 6.08 6.06
CA ALA A 150 -2.54 5.49 6.00
C ALA A 150 -3.36 6.11 4.88
N TYR A 151 -4.36 5.37 4.44
CA TYR A 151 -5.25 5.80 3.36
C TYR A 151 -6.72 5.68 3.76
N THR A 152 -7.52 6.59 3.23
CA THR A 152 -8.98 6.50 3.23
C THR A 152 -9.46 5.43 2.25
N PRO A 153 -10.75 5.05 2.28
CA PRO A 153 -11.33 4.20 1.24
C PRO A 153 -11.14 4.75 -0.18
N ASP A 154 -11.08 6.08 -0.33
CA ASP A 154 -10.89 6.77 -1.62
C ASP A 154 -9.41 6.93 -1.99
N GLY A 155 -8.49 6.28 -1.26
CA GLY A 155 -7.04 6.31 -1.56
C GLY A 155 -6.30 7.58 -1.12
N GLU A 156 -6.99 8.52 -0.48
CA GLU A 156 -6.37 9.76 0.04
C GLU A 156 -5.57 9.51 1.33
N PRO A 157 -4.42 10.18 1.54
CA PRO A 157 -3.66 10.10 2.78
C PRO A 157 -4.52 10.47 3.99
N SER A 158 -4.41 9.69 5.07
CA SER A 158 -5.28 9.81 6.23
C SER A 158 -4.52 9.83 7.55
N ALA A 159 -5.06 10.55 8.52
CA ALA A 159 -4.59 10.50 9.91
C ALA A 159 -5.24 9.32 10.64
N ILE A 160 -4.47 8.66 11.52
CA ILE A 160 -5.00 7.60 12.39
C ILE A 160 -5.17 8.14 13.80
N LYS A 161 -6.43 8.18 14.27
CA LYS A 161 -6.73 8.50 15.67
C LYS A 161 -6.31 7.35 16.60
N GLY A 162 -5.54 7.71 17.63
CA GLY A 162 -5.28 6.88 18.79
C GLY A 162 -6.53 6.71 19.67
N PRO A 163 -6.41 5.99 20.79
CA PRO A 163 -7.49 5.92 21.78
C PRO A 163 -7.82 7.31 22.35
N PRO A 164 -9.05 7.54 22.83
CA PRO A 164 -9.38 8.77 23.53
C PRO A 164 -8.58 8.84 24.85
N LEU A 165 -7.74 9.87 24.99
CA LEU A 165 -6.88 10.09 26.16
C LEU A 165 -7.35 11.33 26.94
N LYS A 166 -7.44 11.22 28.26
CA LYS A 166 -7.74 12.37 29.14
C LYS A 166 -6.55 13.33 29.25
N ASP A 167 -5.35 12.77 29.31
CA ASP A 167 -4.07 13.49 29.33
C ASP A 167 -3.09 12.80 28.36
N ALA A 168 -2.96 13.35 27.16
CA ALA A 168 -2.11 12.76 26.12
C ALA A 168 -0.62 12.78 26.50
N ASP A 169 -0.16 13.79 27.24
CA ASP A 169 1.25 13.91 27.61
C ASP A 169 1.64 12.92 28.70
N ALA A 170 0.79 12.74 29.71
CA ALA A 170 1.02 11.72 30.75
C ALA A 170 1.08 10.31 30.14
N HIS A 171 0.15 9.96 29.26
CA HIS A 171 0.12 8.65 28.60
C HIS A 171 1.29 8.43 27.63
N TRP A 172 1.72 9.46 26.91
CA TRP A 172 2.96 9.39 26.13
C TRP A 172 4.17 9.12 27.05
N ASN A 173 4.33 9.90 28.11
CA ASN A 173 5.52 9.81 28.98
C ASN A 173 5.63 8.45 29.69
N THR A 174 4.49 7.84 30.01
CA THR A 174 4.45 6.59 30.79
C THR A 174 4.35 5.33 29.91
N HIS A 175 3.73 5.42 28.73
CA HIS A 175 3.41 4.25 27.89
C HIS A 175 3.73 4.41 26.40
N GLY A 176 4.24 5.57 25.96
CA GLY A 176 4.54 5.85 24.56
C GLY A 176 3.30 5.93 23.66
N ILE A 177 2.11 6.13 24.22
CA ILE A 177 0.86 6.17 23.45
C ILE A 177 0.75 7.51 22.71
N LEU A 178 0.49 7.45 21.40
CA LEU A 178 0.24 8.63 20.57
C LEU A 178 -1.25 8.91 20.43
N PRO A 179 -1.70 10.17 20.57
CA PRO A 179 -3.11 10.53 20.35
C PRO A 179 -3.51 10.45 18.87
N MET A 180 -2.56 10.65 17.96
CA MET A 180 -2.78 10.65 16.52
C MET A 180 -1.48 10.40 15.77
N LEU A 181 -1.58 9.69 14.64
CA LEU A 181 -0.57 9.70 13.57
C LEU A 181 -1.09 10.53 12.40
N TYR A 182 -0.24 11.38 11.85
CA TYR A 182 -0.53 12.24 10.70
C TYR A 182 0.15 11.69 9.44
N PRO A 183 -0.47 11.87 8.26
CA PRO A 183 0.21 11.60 7.00
C PRO A 183 1.42 12.54 6.84
N LEU A 184 2.39 12.12 6.03
CA LEU A 184 3.49 12.99 5.64
C LEU A 184 2.95 14.27 4.97
N PRO A 185 3.46 15.46 5.33
CA PRO A 185 3.02 16.70 4.68
C PRO A 185 3.53 16.76 3.24
N SER A 186 2.81 17.46 2.36
CA SER A 186 3.25 17.71 0.98
C SER A 186 4.60 18.43 0.97
N TRP A 187 5.57 17.90 0.23
CA TRP A 187 6.94 18.44 0.19
C TRP A 187 7.00 19.78 -0.57
N GLU A 188 6.04 20.03 -1.45
CA GLU A 188 5.89 21.23 -2.27
C GLU A 188 5.55 22.48 -1.44
N THR A 189 4.86 22.29 -0.31
CA THR A 189 4.37 23.38 0.55
C THR A 189 5.03 23.38 1.92
N THR A 190 5.86 22.38 2.23
CA THR A 190 6.60 22.30 3.49
C THR A 190 7.90 23.09 3.41
N PRO A 191 8.07 24.16 4.22
CA PRO A 191 9.32 24.90 4.26
C PRO A 191 10.50 24.01 4.70
N PRO A 192 11.72 24.26 4.19
CA PRO A 192 12.90 23.51 4.62
C PRO A 192 13.23 23.81 6.09
N GLY A 193 13.24 22.76 6.92
CA GLY A 193 13.66 22.82 8.33
C GLY A 193 15.14 22.46 8.55
N ASP A 194 15.80 21.86 7.56
CA ASP A 194 17.16 21.34 7.66
C ASP A 194 18.21 22.42 7.34
N ILE A 195 18.40 23.37 8.24
CA ILE A 195 19.43 24.41 8.06
C ILE A 195 20.86 23.85 7.96
N PHE A 196 21.14 22.62 8.42
CA PHE A 196 22.51 22.10 8.56
C PHE A 196 23.03 21.22 7.41
N ARG A 197 22.18 20.54 6.63
CA ARG A 197 22.63 19.80 5.42
C ARG A 197 22.91 20.72 4.23
N VAL A 198 22.59 22.00 4.39
CA VAL A 198 22.73 23.08 3.41
C VAL A 198 24.15 23.69 3.39
N PHE A 199 24.99 23.35 4.37
CA PHE A 199 26.33 23.94 4.56
C PHE A 199 27.50 23.02 4.23
N GLU A 200 27.29 21.89 3.55
CA GLU A 200 28.41 21.29 2.82
C GLU A 200 28.98 22.38 1.92
N ARG A 201 30.32 22.55 1.94
CA ARG A 201 31.00 23.67 1.28
C ARG A 201 30.72 23.76 -0.22
N GLY A 202 29.99 22.80 -0.78
CA GLY A 202 29.72 22.65 -2.20
C GLY A 202 31.00 22.34 -2.95
N GLY A 203 30.80 22.11 -4.24
CA GLY A 203 31.86 22.11 -5.22
C GLY A 203 32.63 23.44 -5.31
N ARG A 204 33.68 23.47 -6.13
CA ARG A 204 34.52 24.67 -6.32
C ARG A 204 33.81 25.75 -7.14
N ASN A 205 32.81 25.39 -7.95
CA ASN A 205 32.15 26.26 -8.92
C ASN A 205 30.73 26.69 -8.48
N ILE A 206 30.62 27.35 -7.33
CA ILE A 206 29.32 27.82 -6.82
C ILE A 206 28.92 29.12 -7.52
N SER A 207 27.97 29.03 -8.46
CA SER A 207 27.35 30.20 -9.11
C SER A 207 26.49 31.01 -8.11
N ASN A 208 26.19 32.27 -8.41
CA ASN A 208 25.25 33.11 -7.64
C ASN A 208 23.77 32.92 -8.05
N LEU A 209 23.52 32.13 -9.11
CA LEU A 209 22.19 31.79 -9.60
C LEU A 209 21.56 30.66 -8.79
N PHE A 210 20.23 30.52 -8.84
CA PHE A 210 19.56 29.40 -8.16
C PHE A 210 19.89 28.06 -8.85
N PRO A 211 20.02 26.96 -8.08
CA PRO A 211 20.31 25.65 -8.66
C PRO A 211 19.16 25.16 -9.54
N GLU A 212 19.48 24.77 -10.78
CA GLU A 212 18.51 24.19 -11.70
C GLU A 212 18.31 22.71 -11.36
N THR A 213 17.11 22.35 -10.87
CA THR A 213 16.85 21.01 -10.30
C THR A 213 16.39 20.01 -11.37
N GLY A 214 15.84 20.48 -12.50
CA GLY A 214 15.29 19.60 -13.54
C GLY A 214 16.29 19.22 -14.65
N LEU A 215 17.40 19.95 -14.77
CA LEU A 215 18.39 19.78 -15.84
C LEU A 215 19.80 19.69 -15.25
N PRO A 216 20.32 18.48 -14.97
CA PRO A 216 21.72 18.33 -14.62
C PRO A 216 22.54 18.90 -15.78
N ASN A 217 23.37 19.90 -15.49
CA ASN A 217 24.20 20.62 -16.47
C ASN A 217 23.46 21.61 -17.41
N ALA A 218 22.45 22.32 -16.92
CA ALA A 218 21.77 23.40 -17.67
C ALA A 218 22.70 24.46 -18.30
N LEU A 219 23.93 24.62 -17.79
CA LEU A 219 24.92 25.57 -18.29
C LEU A 219 25.98 24.96 -19.22
N GLY A 220 25.89 23.66 -19.57
CA GLY A 220 26.85 23.00 -20.48
C GLY A 220 28.27 22.83 -19.93
N LEU A 221 28.47 23.12 -18.64
CA LEU A 221 29.74 23.04 -17.92
C LEU A 221 29.81 21.73 -17.11
N ILE A 222 29.86 20.58 -17.79
CA ILE A 222 30.13 19.29 -17.15
C ILE A 222 31.48 19.40 -16.43
N GLN A 223 31.47 19.42 -15.09
CA GLN A 223 32.61 18.99 -14.25
C GLN A 223 33.94 19.73 -14.43
N ARG A 224 33.95 21.04 -14.74
CA ARG A 224 35.20 21.68 -15.16
C ARG A 224 36.36 21.58 -14.16
N ILE A 225 36.12 21.46 -12.84
CA ILE A 225 37.18 21.24 -11.83
C ILE A 225 36.61 20.67 -10.50
N GLU A 226 35.50 19.92 -10.55
CA GLU A 226 34.81 19.52 -9.32
C GLU A 226 35.53 18.40 -8.57
N GLU A 227 35.64 18.56 -7.25
CA GLU A 227 36.28 17.55 -6.39
C GLU A 227 35.36 16.34 -6.24
N PRO A 228 35.85 15.10 -6.44
CA PRO A 228 35.06 13.89 -6.23
C PRO A 228 34.42 13.87 -4.85
N GLY A 229 33.11 13.60 -4.80
CA GLY A 229 32.35 13.51 -3.55
C GLY A 229 31.80 14.84 -3.02
N ARG A 230 31.98 15.96 -3.74
CA ARG A 230 31.29 17.22 -3.42
C ARG A 230 30.09 17.46 -4.34
N PRO A 231 28.97 17.98 -3.82
CA PRO A 231 27.81 18.31 -4.64
C PRO A 231 28.07 19.54 -5.53
N ASP A 232 27.69 19.45 -6.81
CA ASP A 232 27.82 20.52 -7.82
C ASP A 232 27.13 21.83 -7.39
N PHE A 233 26.04 21.74 -6.63
CA PHE A 233 25.31 22.89 -6.10
C PHE A 233 25.00 22.71 -4.61
N ARG A 234 25.06 23.80 -3.84
CA ARG A 234 24.39 23.90 -2.53
C ARG A 234 22.91 24.23 -2.72
N GLN A 235 22.05 23.80 -1.79
CA GLN A 235 20.59 24.06 -1.85
C GLN A 235 20.25 25.56 -2.00
N SER A 236 21.09 26.48 -1.52
CA SER A 236 20.84 27.92 -1.64
C SER A 236 22.12 28.77 -1.58
N ASN A 237 22.15 29.86 -2.36
CA ASN A 237 23.24 30.83 -2.41
C ASN A 237 22.98 32.12 -1.61
N ARG A 238 21.72 32.37 -1.30
CA ARG A 238 21.26 33.39 -0.35
C ARG A 238 20.72 32.61 0.88
N GLY A 239 20.37 33.22 2.00
CA GLY A 239 20.03 32.51 3.26
C GLY A 239 18.95 31.40 3.17
N PRO A 240 18.57 30.79 4.31
CA PRO A 240 17.60 29.69 4.36
C PRO A 240 16.35 29.95 3.48
N GLY A 241 15.96 28.97 2.67
CA GLY A 241 14.74 29.03 1.84
C GLY A 241 14.79 29.91 0.58
N THR A 242 15.94 30.48 0.22
CA THR A 242 16.00 31.41 -0.93
C THR A 242 16.34 30.75 -2.27
N GLY A 243 16.97 29.58 -2.30
CA GLY A 243 17.24 28.80 -3.53
C GLY A 243 16.49 27.48 -3.63
N GLY A 244 16.31 26.77 -2.52
CA GLY A 244 15.42 25.62 -2.41
C GLY A 244 14.05 26.08 -1.91
N ARG A 245 13.00 25.83 -2.70
CA ARG A 245 11.60 26.11 -2.32
C ARG A 245 10.91 24.95 -1.61
N ILE A 246 11.63 23.85 -1.41
CA ILE A 246 11.08 22.59 -0.92
C ILE A 246 11.97 21.98 0.17
N SER A 247 11.39 21.19 1.07
CA SER A 247 12.17 20.40 2.01
C SER A 247 12.65 19.09 1.35
N VAL A 248 13.94 19.03 0.99
CA VAL A 248 14.55 17.83 0.40
C VAL A 248 14.45 16.62 1.34
N PRO A 249 14.66 16.73 2.67
CA PRO A 249 14.43 15.61 3.58
C PRO A 249 12.99 15.09 3.59
N VAL A 250 11.98 15.97 3.48
CA VAL A 250 10.57 15.56 3.38
C VAL A 250 10.30 14.87 2.03
N LEU A 251 10.82 15.41 0.92
CA LEU A 251 10.76 14.76 -0.39
C LEU A 251 11.41 13.36 -0.35
N ASN A 252 12.57 13.25 0.30
CA ASN A 252 13.26 11.98 0.47
C ASN A 252 12.43 11.02 1.33
N ALA A 253 11.75 11.49 2.38
CA ALA A 253 10.84 10.65 3.16
C ALA A 253 9.69 10.09 2.30
N HIS A 254 9.11 10.90 1.42
CA HIS A 254 8.10 10.44 0.44
C HIS A 254 8.64 9.45 -0.59
N LYS A 255 9.91 9.58 -0.98
CA LYS A 255 10.56 8.69 -1.95
C LYS A 255 11.21 7.47 -1.32
N THR A 256 11.39 7.45 0.01
CA THR A 256 12.04 6.36 0.70
C THR A 256 11.06 5.20 0.83
N ARG A 257 11.39 4.12 0.13
CA ARG A 257 10.62 2.87 0.10
C ARG A 257 11.32 1.77 0.90
N LEU A 258 12.02 2.10 1.98
CA LEU A 258 12.87 1.16 2.72
C LEU A 258 12.08 0.02 3.37
N ASN A 259 10.88 0.33 3.87
CA ASN A 259 9.96 -0.64 4.49
C ASN A 259 8.79 -0.99 3.56
N ASP A 260 8.87 -0.57 2.31
CA ASP A 260 7.75 -0.65 1.40
C ASP A 260 7.75 -1.98 0.63
N PRO A 261 6.56 -2.45 0.25
CA PRO A 261 5.28 -1.80 0.52
C PRO A 261 4.87 -2.03 1.99
N LEU A 262 4.16 -1.05 2.58
CA LEU A 262 3.45 -1.26 3.86
C LEU A 262 2.16 -2.06 3.61
N MET A 263 1.44 -2.43 4.67
CA MET A 263 0.20 -3.21 4.53
C MET A 263 -0.90 -2.53 3.69
N TRP A 264 -0.72 -1.28 3.25
CA TRP A 264 -1.67 -0.58 2.39
C TRP A 264 -1.54 -0.91 0.91
N PHE A 265 -0.44 -1.52 0.47
CA PHE A 265 -0.18 -1.73 -0.96
C PHE A 265 0.11 -3.19 -1.27
N LEU A 266 -0.10 -3.57 -2.53
CA LEU A 266 0.38 -4.84 -3.08
C LEU A 266 1.91 -4.80 -3.24
N GLY A 267 2.51 -5.97 -3.42
CA GLY A 267 3.89 -6.14 -3.87
C GLY A 267 4.17 -5.53 -5.25
N THR A 268 5.41 -5.64 -5.67
CA THR A 268 5.86 -5.11 -6.96
C THR A 268 5.32 -5.98 -8.10
N ASN A 269 5.13 -7.28 -7.85
CA ASN A 269 4.72 -8.32 -8.79
C ASN A 269 5.57 -8.32 -10.08
N ASP A 270 6.79 -7.79 -10.02
CA ASP A 270 7.63 -7.58 -11.21
C ASP A 270 8.52 -8.78 -11.53
N ASN A 271 8.68 -9.69 -10.57
CA ASN A 271 9.43 -10.94 -10.66
C ASN A 271 8.52 -12.15 -10.43
N PRO A 272 8.76 -13.29 -11.12
CA PRO A 272 8.07 -14.53 -10.80
C PRO A 272 8.28 -14.91 -9.34
N GLY A 273 7.18 -15.27 -8.66
CA GLY A 273 7.22 -15.64 -7.26
C GLY A 273 6.93 -14.50 -6.30
N ASP A 274 6.77 -13.25 -6.74
CA ASP A 274 6.29 -12.17 -5.86
C ASP A 274 4.76 -12.19 -5.78
N TYR A 275 4.23 -12.53 -4.61
CA TYR A 275 2.79 -12.70 -4.37
C TYR A 275 2.27 -11.79 -3.27
N ARG A 276 3.09 -10.85 -2.80
CA ARG A 276 2.76 -10.00 -1.67
C ARG A 276 1.44 -9.26 -1.92
N THR A 277 0.45 -9.53 -1.08
CA THR A 277 -0.83 -8.83 -1.10
C THR A 277 -0.85 -7.66 -0.10
N SER A 278 -1.91 -6.85 -0.13
CA SER A 278 -2.17 -5.78 0.82
C SER A 278 -3.08 -6.28 1.93
N GLY A 279 -3.24 -5.47 2.98
CA GLY A 279 -4.20 -5.75 4.03
C GLY A 279 -3.71 -6.76 5.06
N CYS A 280 -4.67 -7.46 5.66
CA CYS A 280 -4.37 -8.58 6.56
C CYS A 280 -3.69 -9.74 5.81
N GLY A 281 -3.98 -9.90 4.51
CA GLY A 281 -3.34 -10.92 3.67
C GLY A 281 -1.82 -10.73 3.54
N ALA A 282 -1.30 -9.52 3.73
CA ALA A 282 0.14 -9.23 3.63
C ALA A 282 1.01 -10.08 4.59
N CYS A 283 0.43 -10.59 5.68
CA CYS A 283 1.11 -11.43 6.66
C CYS A 283 0.66 -12.91 6.62
N HIS A 284 -0.51 -13.19 6.04
CA HIS A 284 -1.16 -14.50 6.11
C HIS A 284 -1.25 -15.23 4.77
N VAL A 285 -0.94 -14.55 3.67
CA VAL A 285 -0.76 -15.14 2.35
C VAL A 285 0.73 -15.26 2.07
N VAL A 286 1.10 -16.26 1.28
CA VAL A 286 2.47 -16.45 0.82
C VAL A 286 3.00 -15.15 0.25
N TYR A 287 4.07 -14.64 0.84
CA TYR A 287 4.69 -13.40 0.39
C TYR A 287 5.45 -13.61 -0.92
N ALA A 288 6.30 -14.62 -0.95
CA ALA A 288 7.04 -15.00 -2.13
C ALA A 288 7.33 -16.49 -2.19
N ASN A 289 7.61 -16.99 -3.39
CA ASN A 289 8.01 -18.36 -3.63
C ASN A 289 9.09 -18.43 -4.71
N ASP A 290 10.30 -18.82 -4.36
CA ASP A 290 11.43 -19.03 -5.29
C ASP A 290 11.65 -20.51 -5.67
N ARG A 291 10.74 -21.40 -5.21
CA ARG A 291 10.79 -22.87 -5.32
C ARG A 291 11.87 -23.57 -4.51
N ASP A 292 12.78 -22.86 -3.84
CA ASP A 292 13.77 -23.50 -2.97
C ASP A 292 13.09 -23.84 -1.65
N PRO A 293 13.00 -25.13 -1.26
CA PRO A 293 12.37 -25.52 0.01
C PRO A 293 13.01 -24.87 1.23
N ARG A 294 14.27 -24.41 1.15
CA ARG A 294 14.95 -23.71 2.24
C ARG A 294 14.40 -22.31 2.47
N HIS A 295 13.95 -21.63 1.43
CA HIS A 295 13.44 -20.25 1.52
C HIS A 295 11.90 -20.22 1.51
N SER A 296 11.29 -21.06 0.67
CA SER A 296 9.85 -21.08 0.42
C SER A 296 9.11 -22.14 1.23
N GLY A 297 9.84 -22.98 1.99
CA GLY A 297 9.27 -24.00 2.86
C GLY A 297 8.30 -24.93 2.10
N PRO A 298 7.09 -25.19 2.64
CA PRO A 298 6.12 -26.06 1.99
C PRO A 298 5.61 -25.49 0.66
N TYR A 299 5.72 -24.18 0.42
CA TYR A 299 5.20 -23.60 -0.81
C TYR A 299 6.09 -23.89 -2.02
N GLY A 300 7.36 -24.28 -1.81
CA GLY A 300 8.33 -24.49 -2.88
C GLY A 300 7.87 -25.49 -3.96
N GLU A 301 7.07 -26.48 -3.59
CA GLU A 301 6.53 -27.49 -4.51
C GLU A 301 5.56 -26.93 -5.55
N PHE A 302 4.85 -25.83 -5.24
CA PHE A 302 3.83 -25.24 -6.12
C PHE A 302 4.41 -24.30 -7.18
N GLY A 303 5.72 -24.04 -7.15
CA GLY A 303 6.39 -23.23 -8.15
C GLY A 303 6.23 -21.71 -7.94
N HIS A 304 6.99 -20.92 -8.74
CA HIS A 304 7.01 -19.46 -8.68
C HIS A 304 6.23 -18.79 -9.83
N THR A 305 5.32 -19.52 -10.48
CA THR A 305 4.63 -19.02 -11.69
C THR A 305 3.29 -18.34 -11.41
N GLY A 306 2.83 -18.34 -10.15
CA GLY A 306 1.59 -17.67 -9.75
C GLY A 306 0.33 -18.37 -10.24
N LYS A 307 0.44 -19.64 -10.65
CA LYS A 307 -0.69 -20.45 -11.11
C LYS A 307 -1.56 -20.83 -9.92
N THR A 308 -2.86 -20.66 -10.08
CA THR A 308 -3.81 -21.02 -9.03
C THR A 308 -3.73 -22.50 -8.69
N GLN A 309 -3.86 -22.82 -7.40
CA GLN A 309 -4.03 -24.19 -6.89
C GLN A 309 -5.49 -24.45 -6.47
N THR A 310 -6.38 -23.48 -6.69
CA THR A 310 -7.77 -23.58 -6.29
C THR A 310 -8.54 -24.63 -7.10
N SER A 311 -9.61 -25.13 -6.48
CA SER A 311 -10.56 -26.06 -7.08
C SER A 311 -11.51 -25.41 -8.11
N ASP A 312 -11.58 -24.09 -8.18
CA ASP A 312 -12.47 -23.33 -9.06
C ASP A 312 -12.16 -23.51 -10.57
N PRO A 313 -13.13 -23.99 -11.39
CA PRO A 313 -12.92 -24.21 -12.82
C PRO A 313 -12.87 -22.94 -13.67
N THR A 314 -13.28 -21.79 -13.13
CA THR A 314 -13.28 -20.52 -13.86
C THR A 314 -11.91 -19.82 -13.84
N ILE A 315 -11.03 -20.19 -12.90
CA ILE A 315 -9.70 -19.60 -12.76
C ILE A 315 -8.66 -20.44 -13.55
N SER A 316 -7.91 -19.78 -14.43
CA SER A 316 -6.88 -20.47 -15.24
C SER A 316 -5.80 -21.10 -14.36
N ARG A 317 -5.51 -22.38 -14.63
CA ARG A 317 -4.35 -23.11 -14.07
C ARG A 317 -3.10 -22.98 -14.94
N GLN A 318 -3.17 -22.29 -16.08
CA GLN A 318 -2.09 -22.12 -17.04
C GLN A 318 -1.78 -20.66 -17.30
#